data_AF-A0A836W261-F1
#
_entry.id   AF-A0A836W261-F1
#
_cell.length_a   1.000
_cell.length_b   1.000
_cell.length_c   1.000
_cell.angle_alpha   90.00
_cell.angle_beta   90.00
_cell.angle_gamma   90.00
#
_symmetry.space_group_name_H-M   'P 1'
#
loop_
_entity.id
_entity.type
_entity.pdbx_description
1 polymer ?
#
loop_
_entity_poly.entity_id
_entity_poly.type
_entity_poly.pdbx_seq_one_letter_code
_entity_poly.pdbx_strand_id
1 'polypeptide(L)'
;EIVRHVEAVVRAGIPVLGHIGLTPQDVLQMGGYRVQGRSPKAAGKLLDDARSLADRGVFAIVLECVPSALAAKITEAVDIPTIGIGAGPHCDGQILVLHDILGMYAGRPARFVKRYADIGKSMRQAVARYAEEVRKGVYPDEEHSYE
;
A
#
# COMPACT_ATOMS: atom_id res chain seq x y z
N GLU A 1 3.66 22.46 4.46
CA GLU A 1 4.64 22.81 3.41
C GLU A 1 4.23 22.26 2.03
N ILE A 2 3.94 20.96 1.91
CA ILE A 2 3.59 20.33 0.62
C ILE A 2 2.30 20.86 -0.02
N VAL A 3 1.39 21.36 0.81
CA VAL A 3 0.08 21.90 0.43
C VAL A 3 0.11 22.92 -0.71
N ARG A 4 1.07 23.85 -0.72
CA ARG A 4 1.20 24.84 -1.80
C ARG A 4 1.58 24.19 -3.14
N HIS A 5 2.36 23.12 -3.10
CA HIS A 5 2.75 22.36 -4.28
C HIS A 5 1.57 21.56 -4.82
N VAL A 6 0.78 20.95 -3.93
CA VAL A 6 -0.46 20.24 -4.29
C VAL A 6 -1.40 21.18 -5.05
N GLU A 7 -1.66 22.37 -4.51
CA GLU A 7 -2.53 23.35 -5.16
C GLU A 7 -2.00 23.77 -6.54
N ALA A 8 -0.69 23.99 -6.68
CA ALA A 8 -0.09 24.32 -7.97
C ALA A 8 -0.26 23.20 -9.02
N VAL A 9 -0.08 21.93 -8.61
CA VAL A 9 -0.26 20.75 -9.48
C VAL A 9 -1.72 20.58 -9.89
N VAL A 10 -2.65 20.71 -8.94
CA VAL A 10 -4.09 20.64 -9.22
C VAL A 10 -4.53 21.77 -10.16
N ARG A 11 -4.07 23.01 -9.92
CA ARG A 11 -4.36 24.17 -10.79
C ARG A 11 -3.76 24.04 -12.19
N ALA A 12 -2.72 23.22 -12.36
CA ALA A 12 -2.17 22.86 -13.66
C ALA A 12 -3.01 21.78 -14.39
N GLY A 13 -4.12 21.33 -13.80
CA GLY A 13 -5.01 20.32 -14.39
C GLY A 13 -4.58 18.88 -14.16
N ILE A 14 -3.62 18.64 -13.25
CA ILE A 14 -3.11 17.29 -12.94
C ILE A 14 -3.86 16.77 -11.71
N PRO A 15 -4.61 15.66 -11.81
CA PRO A 15 -5.27 15.06 -10.65
C PRO A 15 -4.26 14.58 -9.62
N VAL A 16 -4.51 14.90 -8.34
CA VAL A 16 -3.64 14.51 -7.23
C VAL A 16 -4.38 13.57 -6.28
N LEU A 17 -3.75 12.43 -5.97
CA LEU A 17 -4.12 11.55 -4.87
C LEU A 17 -3.25 11.90 -3.66
N GLY A 18 -3.87 12.35 -2.58
CA GLY A 18 -3.16 12.59 -1.32
C GLY A 18 -2.70 11.29 -0.66
N HIS A 19 -1.65 11.35 0.15
CA HIS A 19 -1.24 10.24 1.01
C HIS A 19 -0.74 10.78 2.34
N ILE A 20 -1.44 10.43 3.43
CA ILE A 20 -1.11 10.83 4.80
C ILE A 20 -1.15 9.63 5.75
N GLY A 21 -0.66 9.81 6.98
CA GLY A 21 -0.39 8.73 7.92
C GLY A 21 1.08 8.34 7.81
N LEU A 22 1.36 7.04 7.73
CA LEU A 22 2.72 6.55 7.50
C LEU A 22 3.07 6.73 6.02
N THR A 23 3.97 7.66 5.71
CA THR A 23 4.50 7.85 4.35
C THR A 23 5.83 7.11 4.21
N PRO A 24 5.92 5.98 3.48
CA PRO A 24 7.14 5.16 3.42
C PRO A 24 8.40 5.90 2.96
N GLN A 25 8.25 6.98 2.19
CA GLN A 25 9.35 7.84 1.74
C GLN A 25 10.08 8.51 2.92
N ASP A 26 9.38 8.75 4.03
CA ASP A 26 9.90 9.39 5.25
C ASP A 26 10.24 8.37 6.35
N VAL A 27 10.35 7.09 6.01
CA VAL A 27 10.50 5.99 7.00
C VAL A 27 11.66 6.21 7.99
N LEU A 28 12.77 6.80 7.54
CA LEU A 28 13.91 7.12 8.40
C LEU A 28 13.58 8.22 9.41
N GLN A 29 12.90 9.28 8.96
CA GLN A 29 12.46 10.38 9.82
C GLN A 29 11.41 9.93 10.83
N MET A 30 10.55 8.97 10.43
CA MET A 30 9.51 8.39 11.28
C MET A 30 10.03 7.30 12.24
N GLY A 31 11.31 6.91 12.13
CA GLY A 31 11.91 5.87 12.97
C GLY A 31 11.39 4.46 12.66
N GLY A 32 11.05 4.20 11.40
CA GLY A 32 10.53 2.93 10.89
C GLY A 32 9.03 2.95 10.59
N TYR A 33 8.52 1.79 10.17
CA TYR A 33 7.09 1.58 9.88
C TYR A 33 6.27 1.53 11.17
N ARG A 34 5.79 2.70 11.61
CA ARG A 34 5.03 2.86 12.85
C ARG A 34 3.63 3.39 12.58
N VAL A 35 2.70 2.99 13.44
CA VAL A 35 1.32 3.51 13.43
C VAL A 35 1.32 5.00 13.76
N GLN A 36 0.65 5.80 12.94
CA GLN A 36 0.55 7.26 13.09
C GLN A 36 -0.74 7.67 13.81
N GLY A 37 -0.81 8.89 14.33
CA GLY A 37 -2.07 9.40 14.94
C GLY A 37 -2.46 8.77 16.29
N ARG A 38 -1.51 8.19 17.04
CA ARG A 38 -1.80 7.55 18.35
C ARG A 38 -2.11 8.55 19.47
N SER A 39 -1.47 9.71 19.47
CA SER A 39 -1.73 10.75 20.47
C SER A 39 -2.83 11.69 19.98
N PRO A 40 -3.61 12.33 20.87
CA PRO A 40 -4.63 13.31 20.47
C PRO A 40 -4.07 14.42 19.57
N LYS A 41 -2.86 14.90 19.86
CA LYS A 41 -2.18 15.91 19.05
C LYS A 41 -1.86 15.40 17.63
N ALA A 42 -1.33 14.18 17.51
CA ALA A 42 -1.02 13.60 16.21
C ALA A 42 -2.28 13.26 15.40
N ALA A 43 -3.34 12.82 16.09
CA ALA A 43 -4.64 12.56 15.49
C ALA A 43 -5.28 13.84 14.93
N GLY A 44 -5.27 14.92 15.72
CA GLY A 44 -5.75 16.23 15.28
C GLY A 44 -4.97 16.72 14.06
N LYS A 45 -3.63 16.61 14.08
CA LYS A 45 -2.81 16.98 12.92
C LYS A 45 -3.19 16.21 11.65
N LEU A 46 -3.41 14.90 11.72
CA LEU A 46 -3.81 14.11 10.55
C LEU A 46 -5.19 14.51 10.02
N LEU A 47 -6.14 14.81 10.90
CA LEU A 47 -7.45 15.31 10.49
C LEU A 47 -7.33 16.68 9.78
N ASP A 48 -6.52 17.58 10.33
CA ASP A 48 -6.25 18.88 9.72
C ASP A 48 -5.52 18.73 8.37
N ASP A 49 -4.56 17.81 8.28
CA ASP A 49 -3.85 17.51 7.03
C ASP A 49 -4.84 16.96 5.98
N ALA A 50 -5.78 16.09 6.36
CA ALA A 50 -6.76 15.51 5.45
C ALA A 50 -7.72 16.56 4.88
N ARG A 51 -8.32 17.38 5.76
CA ARG A 51 -9.16 18.53 5.36
C ARG A 51 -8.39 19.48 4.49
N SER A 52 -7.15 19.76 4.89
CA SER A 52 -6.27 20.63 4.16
C SER A 52 -6.08 20.13 2.73
N LEU A 53 -5.73 18.85 2.53
CA LEU A 53 -5.58 18.30 1.19
C LEU A 53 -6.88 18.37 0.37
N ALA A 54 -8.02 18.02 0.99
CA ALA A 54 -9.33 18.09 0.34
C ALA A 54 -9.65 19.51 -0.17
N ASP A 55 -9.41 20.54 0.65
CA ASP A 55 -9.60 21.95 0.27
C ASP A 55 -8.76 22.39 -0.93
N ARG A 56 -7.63 21.71 -1.22
CA ARG A 56 -6.74 22.01 -2.37
C ARG A 56 -7.12 21.23 -3.62
N GLY A 57 -8.21 20.47 -3.59
CA GLY A 57 -8.74 19.77 -4.75
C GLY A 57 -8.01 18.46 -5.09
N VAL A 58 -7.40 17.79 -4.11
CA VAL A 58 -7.04 16.37 -4.30
C VAL A 58 -8.33 15.57 -4.52
N PHE A 59 -8.29 14.57 -5.39
CA PHE A 59 -9.51 13.82 -5.73
C PHE A 59 -9.81 12.67 -4.75
N ALA A 60 -8.82 12.22 -3.98
CA ALA A 60 -8.94 11.20 -2.95
C ALA A 60 -7.70 11.24 -2.03
N ILE A 61 -7.74 10.52 -0.90
CA ILE A 61 -6.65 10.45 0.08
C ILE A 61 -6.39 9.00 0.50
N VAL A 62 -5.14 8.55 0.42
CA VAL A 62 -4.68 7.31 1.06
C VAL A 62 -4.38 7.56 2.53
N LEU A 63 -4.92 6.71 3.40
CA LEU A 63 -4.62 6.65 4.84
C LEU A 63 -3.82 5.37 5.14
N GLU A 64 -2.54 5.52 5.47
CA GLU A 64 -1.64 4.38 5.76
C GLU A 64 -1.29 4.26 7.25
N CYS A 65 -1.48 3.06 7.81
CA CYS A 65 -1.16 2.72 9.20
C CYS A 65 -1.73 3.72 10.24
N VAL A 66 -3.02 4.02 10.12
CA VAL A 66 -3.78 4.93 11.01
C VAL A 66 -4.75 4.11 11.89
N PRO A 67 -4.98 4.47 13.17
CA PRO A 67 -6.00 3.82 14.00
C PRO A 67 -7.38 3.85 13.32
N SER A 68 -8.08 2.70 13.33
CA SER A 68 -9.38 2.54 12.65
C SER A 68 -10.41 3.61 13.01
N ALA A 69 -10.48 4.01 14.28
CA ALA A 69 -11.40 5.04 14.74
C ALA A 69 -11.01 6.45 14.24
N LEU A 70 -9.71 6.71 14.03
CA LEU A 70 -9.26 7.97 13.44
C LEU A 70 -9.50 7.98 11.93
N ALA A 71 -9.26 6.87 11.24
CA ALA A 71 -9.58 6.74 9.82
C ALA A 71 -11.07 7.01 9.57
N ALA A 72 -11.97 6.38 10.33
CA ALA A 72 -13.42 6.65 10.26
C ALA A 72 -13.75 8.15 10.40
N LYS A 73 -13.17 8.81 11.42
CA LYS A 73 -13.35 10.25 11.62
C LYS A 73 -12.84 11.11 10.47
N ILE A 74 -11.74 10.69 9.83
CA ILE A 74 -11.20 11.40 8.67
C ILE A 74 -12.13 11.21 7.47
N THR A 75 -12.57 9.98 7.19
CA THR A 75 -13.53 9.67 6.12
C THR A 75 -14.81 10.49 6.25
N GLU A 76 -15.37 10.59 7.45
CA GLU A 76 -16.59 11.38 7.71
C GLU A 76 -16.37 12.90 7.58
N ALA A 77 -15.13 13.37 7.62
CA ALA A 77 -14.80 14.80 7.70
C ALA A 77 -14.36 15.43 6.38
N VAL A 78 -14.22 14.65 5.30
CA VAL A 78 -13.83 15.13 3.98
C VAL A 78 -14.81 14.62 2.92
N ASP A 79 -15.13 15.45 1.92
CA ASP A 79 -16.13 15.11 0.89
C ASP A 79 -15.54 14.29 -0.28
N ILE A 80 -14.31 13.80 -0.15
CA ILE A 80 -13.59 13.03 -1.17
C ILE A 80 -13.30 11.61 -0.68
N PRO A 81 -13.21 10.62 -1.59
CA PRO A 81 -12.93 9.24 -1.19
C PRO A 81 -11.61 9.09 -0.42
N THR A 82 -11.65 8.27 0.62
CA THR A 82 -10.49 7.81 1.36
C THR A 82 -10.17 6.36 1.01
N ILE A 83 -8.88 6.02 0.90
CA ILE A 83 -8.40 4.67 0.60
C ILE A 83 -7.52 4.18 1.74
N GLY A 84 -7.93 3.11 2.42
CA GLY A 84 -7.21 2.56 3.57
C GLY A 84 -6.15 1.53 3.19
N ILE A 85 -4.99 1.60 3.85
CA ILE A 85 -4.04 0.49 3.95
C ILE A 85 -3.55 0.39 5.40
N GLY A 86 -4.06 -0.61 6.12
CA GLY A 86 -3.86 -0.68 7.57
C GLY A 86 -4.56 0.45 8.34
N ALA A 87 -5.67 0.98 7.79
CA ALA A 87 -6.49 2.02 8.38
C ALA A 87 -7.88 1.54 8.85
N GLY A 88 -8.11 0.21 8.87
CA GLY A 88 -9.41 -0.37 9.22
C GLY A 88 -10.43 -0.30 8.08
N PRO A 89 -11.68 -0.73 8.32
CA PRO A 89 -12.67 -0.96 7.28
C PRO A 89 -13.51 0.28 6.93
N HIS A 90 -13.30 1.42 7.61
CA HIS A 90 -14.17 2.60 7.50
C HIS A 90 -13.68 3.65 6.48
N CYS A 91 -12.65 3.33 5.67
CA CYS A 91 -12.34 4.10 4.48
C CYS A 91 -13.25 3.66 3.33
N ASP A 92 -13.48 4.53 2.35
CA ASP A 92 -14.36 4.27 1.20
C ASP A 92 -13.81 3.19 0.26
N GLY A 93 -12.48 3.05 0.23
CA GLY A 93 -11.77 2.02 -0.50
C GLY A 93 -10.64 1.39 0.32
N GLN A 94 -10.04 0.34 -0.23
CA GLN A 94 -8.90 -0.34 0.37
C GLN A 94 -7.83 -0.59 -0.69
N ILE A 95 -6.56 -0.55 -0.26
CA ILE A 95 -5.41 -0.90 -1.11
C ILE A 95 -4.48 -1.85 -0.35
N LEU A 96 -3.89 -2.80 -1.07
CA LEU A 96 -2.82 -3.67 -0.59
C LEU A 96 -1.82 -3.89 -1.72
N VAL A 97 -0.58 -4.20 -1.36
CA VAL A 97 0.46 -4.55 -2.33
C VAL A 97 0.18 -5.94 -2.90
N LEU A 98 0.18 -6.07 -4.23
CA LEU A 98 -0.11 -7.33 -4.93
C LEU A 98 0.75 -8.51 -4.42
N HIS A 99 2.05 -8.29 -4.29
CA HIS A 99 3.01 -9.30 -3.84
C HIS A 99 2.71 -9.82 -2.42
N ASP A 100 2.20 -8.93 -1.55
CA ASP A 100 1.84 -9.25 -0.18
C ASP A 100 0.60 -10.14 -0.13
N ILE A 101 -0.44 -9.80 -0.91
CA ILE A 101 -1.67 -10.61 -0.96
C ILE A 101 -1.45 -11.95 -1.68
N LEU A 102 -0.53 -12.01 -2.64
CA LEU A 102 -0.19 -13.25 -3.34
C LEU A 102 0.83 -14.12 -2.59
N GLY A 103 1.39 -13.64 -1.47
CA GLY A 103 2.39 -14.37 -0.70
C GLY A 103 3.66 -14.68 -1.52
N MET A 104 4.12 -13.72 -2.34
CA MET A 104 5.30 -13.93 -3.20
C MET A 104 6.60 -14.04 -2.38
N TYR A 105 6.71 -13.31 -1.28
CA TYR A 105 7.90 -13.31 -0.42
C TYR A 105 7.74 -14.21 0.81
N ALA A 106 8.86 -14.78 1.26
CA ALA A 106 8.93 -15.53 2.51
C ALA A 106 8.82 -14.61 3.73
N GLY A 107 8.53 -15.19 4.89
CA GLY A 107 8.38 -14.44 6.15
C GLY A 107 6.95 -14.05 6.47
N ARG A 108 6.78 -13.33 7.58
CA ARG A 108 5.48 -12.89 8.08
C ARG A 108 5.15 -11.51 7.48
N PRO A 109 3.97 -11.33 6.85
CA PRO A 109 3.60 -10.04 6.29
C PRO A 109 3.28 -9.04 7.40
N ALA A 110 3.16 -7.76 7.03
CA ALA A 110 2.71 -6.72 7.96
C ALA A 110 1.34 -7.07 8.55
N ARG A 111 1.05 -6.61 9.78
CA ARG A 111 -0.16 -7.00 10.54
C ARG A 111 -1.47 -6.76 9.78
N PHE A 112 -1.54 -5.73 8.95
CA PHE A 112 -2.73 -5.35 8.20
C PHE A 112 -2.90 -6.12 6.87
N VAL A 113 -1.92 -6.93 6.47
CA VAL A 113 -1.99 -7.73 5.24
C VAL A 113 -2.67 -9.06 5.52
N LYS A 114 -3.68 -9.39 4.71
CA LYS A 114 -4.21 -10.74 4.57
C LYS A 114 -3.62 -11.38 3.31
N ARG A 115 -2.98 -12.54 3.46
CA ARG A 115 -2.56 -13.38 2.33
C ARG A 115 -3.76 -14.14 1.78
N TYR A 116 -3.90 -14.13 0.46
CA TYR A 116 -4.91 -14.87 -0.28
C TYR A 116 -4.30 -16.04 -1.07
N ALA A 117 -2.98 -16.04 -1.29
CA ALA A 117 -2.24 -17.14 -1.89
C ALA A 117 -0.82 -17.27 -1.30
N ASP A 118 -0.12 -18.36 -1.66
CA ASP A 118 1.30 -18.60 -1.37
C ASP A 118 2.05 -18.91 -2.68
N ILE A 119 2.00 -17.94 -3.61
CA ILE A 119 2.58 -18.08 -4.94
C ILE A 119 4.10 -18.22 -4.86
N GLY A 120 4.75 -17.59 -3.87
CA GLY A 120 6.18 -17.71 -3.67
C GLY A 120 6.63 -19.16 -3.47
N LYS A 121 5.84 -19.97 -2.76
CA LYS A 121 6.11 -21.41 -2.59
C LYS A 121 6.00 -22.15 -3.92
N SER A 122 4.93 -21.93 -4.68
CA SER A 122 4.74 -22.57 -5.98
C SER A 122 5.84 -22.20 -6.98
N MET A 123 6.26 -20.94 -7.01
CA MET A 123 7.37 -20.47 -7.84
C MET A 123 8.67 -21.20 -7.50
N ARG A 124 9.04 -21.28 -6.21
CA ARG A 124 10.25 -21.99 -5.77
C ARG A 124 10.24 -23.46 -6.17
N GLN A 125 9.10 -24.13 -6.02
CA GLN A 125 8.94 -25.53 -6.41
C GLN A 125 9.08 -25.72 -7.93
N ALA A 126 8.45 -24.86 -8.73
CA ALA A 126 8.54 -24.92 -10.19
C ALA A 126 9.97 -24.72 -10.68
N VAL A 127 10.67 -23.70 -10.17
CA VAL A 127 12.06 -23.42 -10.55
C VAL A 127 13.00 -24.54 -10.09
N ALA A 128 12.79 -25.11 -8.90
CA ALA A 128 13.60 -26.22 -8.40
C ALA A 128 13.46 -27.46 -9.29
N ARG A 129 12.24 -27.83 -9.66
CA ARG A 129 11.96 -28.95 -10.57
C ARG A 129 12.55 -28.72 -11.95
N TYR A 130 12.36 -27.54 -12.54
CA TYR A 130 12.99 -27.18 -13.81
C TYR A 130 14.51 -27.35 -13.74
N ALA A 131 15.15 -26.81 -12.70
CA ALA A 131 16.59 -26.93 -12.53
C ALA A 131 17.06 -28.39 -12.30
N GLU A 132 16.23 -29.24 -11.71
CA GLU A 132 16.50 -30.67 -11.56
C GLU A 132 16.39 -31.40 -12.91
N GLU A 133 15.34 -31.15 -13.67
CA GLU A 133 15.11 -31.77 -14.99
C GLU A 133 16.23 -31.40 -15.97
N VAL A 134 16.67 -30.14 -16.00
CA VAL A 134 17.84 -29.71 -16.80
C VAL A 134 19.11 -30.46 -16.39
N ARG A 135 19.39 -30.57 -15.08
CA ARG A 135 20.61 -31.27 -14.61
C ARG A 135 20.59 -32.76 -14.90
N LYS A 136 19.40 -33.36 -14.96
CA LYS A 136 19.20 -34.78 -15.29
C LYS A 136 19.09 -35.04 -16.79
N GLY A 137 19.06 -34.00 -17.62
CA GLY A 137 18.82 -34.12 -19.06
C GLY A 137 17.40 -34.60 -19.40
N VAL A 138 16.44 -34.39 -18.51
CA VAL A 138 15.01 -34.69 -18.76
C VAL A 138 14.38 -33.59 -19.61
N TYR A 139 14.79 -32.33 -19.39
CA TYR A 139 14.38 -31.19 -20.20
C TYR A 139 15.60 -30.57 -20.92
N PRO A 140 15.46 -30.16 -22.19
CA PRO A 140 14.30 -30.38 -23.07
C PRO A 140 14.19 -31.85 -23.52
N ASP A 141 12.97 -32.30 -23.74
CA ASP A 141 12.66 -33.59 -24.37
C ASP A 141 12.38 -33.39 -25.87
N GLU A 142 11.88 -34.43 -26.55
CA GLU A 142 11.53 -34.39 -27.97
C GLU A 142 10.39 -33.42 -28.29
N GLU A 143 9.36 -33.33 -27.43
CA GLU A 143 8.23 -32.39 -27.65
C GLU A 143 8.67 -30.93 -27.57
N HIS A 144 9.71 -30.66 -26.78
CA HIS A 144 10.27 -29.32 -26.58
C HIS A 144 11.53 -29.05 -27.43
N SER A 145 11.82 -29.88 -28.45
CA SER A 145 12.97 -29.74 -29.35
C SER A 145 12.54 -29.70 -30.83
N TYR A 146 13.26 -28.95 -31.67
CA TYR A 146 13.05 -28.90 -33.12
C TYR A 146 14.18 -29.64 -33.85
N GLU A 147 13.86 -30.30 -34.97
CA GLU A 147 14.84 -30.92 -35.88
C GLU A 147 15.35 -29.97 -36.97
#